data_AF-A0A645E3V6-F1
#
_entry.id   AF-A0A645E3V6-F1
#
_cell.length_a   1.000
_cell.length_b   1.000
_cell.length_c   1.000
_cell.angle_alpha   90.00
_cell.angle_beta   90.00
_cell.angle_gamma   90.00
#
_symmetry.space_group_name_H-M   'P 1'
#
loop_
_entity.id
_entity.type
_entity.pdbx_description
1 polymer ?
#
loop_
_entity_poly.entity_id
_entity_poly.type
_entity_poly.pdbx_seq_one_letter_code
_entity_poly.pdbx_strand_id
1 'polypeptide(L)' 'MVTEDSELITIFYGEDCEEEIVEQLVAALEEKYPHMDVQYFDGKQPLYYFITSVE' A
#
# COMPACT_ATOMS: atom_id res chain seq x y z
N MET A 1 -8.20 -10.19 2.81
CA MET A 1 -8.04 -9.81 4.23
C MET A 1 -6.67 -10.30 4.66
N VAL A 2 -5.96 -9.56 5.51
CA VAL A 2 -4.66 -10.00 6.06
C VAL A 2 -4.87 -11.22 6.95
N THR A 3 -4.05 -12.25 6.77
CA THR A 3 -4.03 -13.47 7.58
C THR A 3 -2.63 -13.71 8.16
N GLU A 4 -2.50 -14.70 9.05
CA GLU A 4 -1.20 -15.07 9.64
C GLU A 4 -0.20 -15.58 8.59
N ASP A 5 -0.69 -16.09 7.46
CA ASP A 5 0.12 -16.55 6.32
C ASP A 5 0.43 -15.45 5.30
N SER A 6 -0.03 -14.20 5.53
CA SER A 6 0.22 -13.11 4.59
C SER A 6 1.63 -12.54 4.77
N GLU A 7 2.32 -12.32 3.67
CA GLU A 7 3.73 -11.91 3.62
C GLU A 7 3.93 -10.57 2.92
N LEU A 8 3.01 -10.15 2.04
CA LEU A 8 3.19 -8.97 1.19
C LEU A 8 1.95 -8.10 1.13
N ILE A 9 2.12 -6.80 1.35
CA ILE A 9 1.14 -5.76 1.03
C ILE A 9 1.64 -4.98 -0.19
N THR A 10 0.85 -4.97 -1.27
CA THR A 10 1.14 -4.16 -2.45
C THR A 10 0.11 -3.04 -2.58
N ILE A 11 0.58 -1.82 -2.81
CA ILE A 11 -0.22 -0.61 -2.96
C ILE A 11 -0.01 -0.02 -4.35
N PHE A 12 -1.09 0.23 -5.07
CA PHE A 12 -1.10 1.06 -6.27
C PHE A 12 -1.79 2.37 -5.93
N TYR A 13 -1.14 3.51 -6.16
CA TYR A 13 -1.76 4.81 -5.92
C TYR A 13 -2.19 5.50 -7.22
N GLY A 14 -3.22 6.34 -7.10
CA GLY A 14 -3.83 7.07 -8.21
C GLY A 14 -3.05 8.29 -8.66
N GLU A 15 -3.40 8.83 -9.83
CA GLU A 15 -2.72 9.98 -10.44
C GLU A 15 -2.83 11.27 -9.63
N ASP A 16 -3.92 11.42 -8.88
CA ASP A 16 -4.18 12.58 -8.02
C ASP A 16 -3.69 12.37 -6.57
N CYS A 17 -2.90 11.33 -6.31
CA CYS A 17 -2.37 11.06 -4.97
C CYS A 17 -0.99 11.70 -4.78
N GLU A 18 -0.86 12.53 -3.74
CA GLU A 18 0.41 13.10 -3.35
C GLU A 18 1.33 12.01 -2.76
N GLU A 19 2.59 11.99 -3.19
CA GLU A 19 3.57 10.98 -2.77
C GLU A 19 3.77 10.96 -1.24
N GLU A 20 3.69 12.13 -0.58
CA GLU A 20 3.77 12.23 0.89
C GLU A 20 2.65 11.44 1.60
N ILE A 21 1.45 11.38 1.02
CA ILE A 21 0.33 10.58 1.56
C ILE A 21 0.64 9.09 1.42
N VAL A 22 1.25 8.68 0.29
CA VAL A 22 1.66 7.29 0.06
C VAL A 22 2.72 6.87 1.07
N GLU A 23 3.73 7.71 1.30
CA GLU A 23 4.80 7.45 2.29
C GLU A 23 4.25 7.32 3.71
N GLN A 24 3.33 8.22 4.10
CA GLN A 24 2.65 8.14 5.40
C GLN A 24 1.86 6.83 5.56
N LEU A 25 1.17 6.38 4.51
CA LEU A 25 0.43 5.12 4.51
C LEU A 25 1.37 3.92 4.63
N VAL A 26 2.47 3.91 3.87
CA VAL A 26 3.48 2.85 3.91
C VAL A 26 4.08 2.73 5.31
N ALA A 27 4.52 3.84 5.90
CA ALA A 27 5.09 3.84 7.25
C ALA A 27 4.09 3.31 8.30
N ALA A 28 2.82 3.70 8.20
CA ALA A 28 1.77 3.20 9.11
C ALA A 28 1.50 1.70 8.93
N LEU A 29 1.63 1.17 7.70
CA LEU A 29 1.47 -0.25 7.41
C LEU A 29 2.67 -1.07 7.89
N GLU A 30 3.89 -0.58 7.69
CA GLU A 30 5.11 -1.21 8.20
C GLU A 30 5.13 -1.26 9.74
N GLU A 31 4.66 -0.20 10.42
CA GLU A 31 4.52 -0.21 11.88
C GLU A 31 3.48 -1.23 12.36
N LYS A 32 2.34 -1.32 11.66
CA LYS A 32 1.22 -2.18 12.04
C LYS A 32 1.47 -3.66 11.69
N TYR A 33 2.17 -3.92 10.61
CA TYR A 33 2.46 -5.25 10.08
C TYR A 33 3.98 -5.44 9.90
N PRO A 34 4.76 -5.43 11.00
CA PRO A 34 6.23 -5.39 10.94
C PRO A 34 6.89 -6.68 10.39
N HIS A 35 6.09 -7.70 10.10
CA HIS A 35 6.51 -8.97 9.55
C HIS A 35 6.16 -9.11 8.06
N MET A 36 5.47 -8.12 7.49
CA MET A 36 5.07 -8.11 6.09
C MET A 36 5.92 -7.11 5.32
N ASP A 37 6.27 -7.45 4.08
CA ASP A 37 6.87 -6.50 3.16
C ASP A 37 5.79 -5.57 2.62
N VAL A 38 6.09 -4.28 2.53
CA VAL A 38 5.19 -3.27 1.95
C VAL A 38 5.82 -2.71 0.68
N GLN A 39 5.12 -2.83 -0.44
CA GLN A 39 5.53 -2.29 -1.73
C GLN A 39 4.48 -1.33 -2.26
N TYR A 40 4.94 -0.27 -2.93
CA TYR A 40 4.05 0.69 -3.55
C TYR A 40 4.51 1.09 -4.95
N PHE A 41 3.55 1.36 -5.82
CA PHE A 41 3.79 1.70 -7.22
C PHE A 41 2.83 2.81 -7.67
N ASP A 42 3.33 3.72 -8.50
CA ASP A 42 2.50 4.67 -9.23
C ASP A 42 1.59 3.90 -10.20
N GLY A 43 0.32 3.76 -9.82
CA GLY A 43 -0.68 3.06 -10.60
C GLY A 43 -1.31 3.91 -11.69
N LYS A 44 -1.12 5.24 -11.66
CA LYS A 44 -1.71 6.24 -12.58
C LYS A 44 -3.22 6.05 -12.76
N GLN A 45 -3.89 5.73 -11.67
CA GLN A 45 -5.31 5.40 -11.69
C GLN A 45 -6.13 6.70 -11.59
N PRO A 46 -7.06 6.96 -12.53
CA PRO A 46 -7.85 8.20 -12.54
C PRO A 46 -9.07 8.15 -11.62
N LEU A 47 -9.41 6.97 -11.09
CA LEU A 47 -10.67 6.73 -10.35
C LEU A 47 -10.46 6.33 -8.90
N TYR A 48 -9.33 5.69 -8.59
CA TYR A 48 -9.05 5.15 -7.27
C TYR A 48 -7.79 5.80 -6.73
N TYR A 49 -7.87 6.31 -5.51
CA TYR A 49 -6.70 6.83 -4.80
C TYR A 49 -5.73 5.72 -4.42
N PHE A 50 -6.26 4.56 -4.00
CA PHE A 50 -5.47 3.39 -3.66
C PHE A 50 -6.18 2.10 -4.08
N ILE A 51 -5.41 1.17 -4.64
CA ILE A 51 -5.76 -0.25 -4.74
C ILE A 51 -4.72 -1.04 -3.98
N THR A 52 -5.17 -1.98 -3.14
CA THR A 52 -4.28 -2.80 -2.31
C THR A 52 -4.48 -4.27 -2.57
N SER A 53 -3.38 -5.01 -2.72
CA SER A 53 -3.35 -6.47 -2.69
C SER A 53 -2.67 -6.94 -1.41
N VAL A 54 -3.12 -8.08 -0.90
CA VAL A 54 -2.47 -8.78 0.21
C VAL A 54 -2.27 -10.22 -0.23
N GLU A 55 -1.04 -10.66 -0.19
CA GLU A 55 -0.61 -12.04 -0.46
C GLU A 55 -0.17 -12.66 0.87
#